data_AF-A0A2D9H1V4-F1
#
_entry.id   AF-A0A2D9H1V4-F1
#
_cell.length_a   1.000
_cell.length_b   1.000
_cell.length_c   1.000
_cell.angle_alpha   90.00
_cell.angle_beta   90.00
_cell.angle_gamma   90.00
#
_symmetry.space_group_name_H-M   'P 1'
#
loop_
_entity.id
_entity.type
_entity.pdbx_description
1 polymer ?
#
loop_
_entity_poly.entity_id
_entity_poly.type
_entity_poly.pdbx_seq_one_letter_code
_entity_poly.pdbx_strand_id
1 'polypeptide(L)'
;MHAREADGSTLRIAWEQVEAADWDQDTGVLRVSEAVAWGSARPEHTWTFEDTGRLLELVRERVTASVLFQRHVPVSGRRGLRVIARRAPSGTAPVQWVYEYDEGVDPDDPTVRASAAAALAQAREQLGEL
;
A
#
# COMPACT_ATOMS: atom_id res chain seq x y z
N MET A 1 7.53 -9.67 4.46
CA MET A 1 6.83 -10.93 4.15
C MET A 1 7.76 -11.83 3.34
N HIS A 2 7.81 -13.13 3.67
CA HIS A 2 8.46 -14.14 2.86
C HIS A 2 7.38 -15.11 2.37
N ALA A 3 7.35 -15.35 1.06
CA ALA A 3 6.48 -16.34 0.43
C ALA A 3 7.33 -17.31 -0.39
N ARG A 4 6.84 -18.54 -0.53
CA ARG A 4 7.49 -19.56 -1.35
C ARG A 4 6.60 -19.80 -2.57
N GLU A 5 7.17 -19.61 -3.74
CA GLU A 5 6.49 -19.78 -5.01
C GLU A 5 6.43 -21.25 -5.41
N ALA A 6 5.54 -21.59 -6.34
CA ALA A 6 5.33 -22.97 -6.79
C ALA A 6 6.60 -23.59 -7.44
N ASP A 7 7.47 -22.74 -8.01
CA ASP A 7 8.75 -23.15 -8.59
C ASP A 7 9.86 -23.37 -7.54
N GLY A 8 9.57 -23.16 -6.26
CA GLY A 8 10.50 -23.32 -5.15
C GLY A 8 11.40 -22.10 -4.89
N SER A 9 11.21 -21.00 -5.62
CA SER A 9 11.85 -19.71 -5.31
C SER A 9 11.21 -19.07 -4.07
N THR A 10 11.95 -18.17 -3.41
CA THR A 10 11.46 -17.43 -2.25
C THR A 10 11.28 -15.98 -2.66
N LEU A 11 10.03 -15.51 -2.62
CA LEU A 11 9.70 -14.10 -2.77
C LEU A 11 9.82 -13.40 -1.40
N ARG A 12 10.48 -12.24 -1.39
CA ARG A 12 10.54 -11.38 -0.21
C ARG A 12 9.97 -10.00 -0.56
N ILE A 13 8.86 -9.65 0.08
CA ILE A 13 8.23 -8.33 -0.05
C ILE A 13 8.43 -7.58 1.27
N ALA A 14 8.99 -6.38 1.23
CA ALA A 14 9.12 -5.53 2.42
C ALA A 14 7.73 -5.05 2.87
N TRP A 15 7.49 -4.95 4.18
CA TRP A 15 6.14 -4.64 4.69
C TRP A 15 5.66 -3.26 4.27
N GLU A 16 6.57 -2.30 4.23
CA GLU A 16 6.36 -0.94 3.74
C GLU A 16 6.08 -0.87 2.23
N GLN A 17 6.35 -1.95 1.48
CA GLN A 17 6.02 -2.07 0.05
C GLN A 17 4.71 -2.81 -0.18
N VAL A 18 4.11 -3.43 0.84
CA VAL A 18 2.74 -3.96 0.70
C VAL A 18 1.79 -2.78 0.73
N GLU A 19 1.03 -2.56 -0.34
CA GLU A 19 -0.02 -1.53 -0.40
C GLU A 19 -1.30 -2.02 0.27
N ALA A 20 -1.80 -3.16 -0.20
CA ALA A 20 -2.99 -3.80 0.33
C ALA A 20 -2.74 -5.30 0.46
N ALA A 21 -3.39 -5.88 1.46
CA ALA A 21 -3.48 -7.32 1.64
C ALA A 21 -4.96 -7.63 1.86
N ASP A 22 -5.60 -8.20 0.83
CA ASP A 22 -7.00 -8.59 0.84
C ASP A 22 -7.11 -10.11 0.99
N TRP A 23 -8.10 -10.55 1.77
CA TRP A 23 -8.30 -11.95 2.06
C TRP A 23 -9.74 -12.37 1.75
N ASP A 24 -9.86 -13.37 0.89
CA ASP A 24 -11.11 -14.03 0.57
C ASP A 24 -11.28 -15.26 1.49
N GLN A 25 -12.19 -15.14 2.46
CA GLN A 25 -12.45 -16.18 3.47
C GLN A 25 -13.07 -17.44 2.90
N ASP A 26 -13.84 -17.31 1.82
CA ASP A 26 -14.58 -18.44 1.24
C ASP A 26 -13.65 -19.31 0.39
N THR A 27 -12.67 -18.68 -0.27
CA THR A 27 -11.74 -19.38 -1.18
C THR A 27 -10.36 -19.62 -0.57
N GLY A 28 -10.06 -19.04 0.59
CA GLY A 28 -8.75 -19.18 1.23
C GLY A 28 -7.65 -18.43 0.48
N VAL A 29 -7.97 -17.33 -0.19
CA VAL A 29 -7.05 -16.62 -1.09
C VAL A 29 -6.58 -15.30 -0.49
N LEU A 30 -5.26 -15.14 -0.33
CA LEU A 30 -4.60 -13.88 0.03
C LEU A 30 -4.12 -13.20 -1.25
N ARG A 31 -4.61 -11.99 -1.50
CA ARG A 31 -4.11 -11.09 -2.54
C ARG A 31 -3.29 -10.00 -1.90
N VAL A 32 -2.03 -9.87 -2.30
CA VAL A 32 -1.15 -8.79 -1.87
C VAL A 32 -0.76 -7.96 -3.08
N SER A 33 -1.03 -6.67 -3.01
CA SER A 33 -0.63 -5.72 -4.04
C SER A 33 0.55 -4.88 -3.54
N GLU A 34 1.61 -4.77 -4.33
CA GLU A 34 2.76 -3.94 -3.97
C GLU A 34 2.53 -2.46 -4.30
N ALA A 35 3.04 -1.57 -3.47
CA ALA A 35 3.08 -0.15 -3.74
C ALA A 35 4.09 0.13 -4.85
N VAL A 36 3.64 0.72 -5.95
CA VAL A 36 4.50 1.07 -7.09
C VAL A 36 4.41 2.54 -7.45
N ALA A 37 5.45 3.00 -8.13
CA ALA A 37 5.44 4.30 -8.77
C ALA A 37 4.31 4.37 -9.82
N TRP A 38 3.79 5.58 -9.98
CA TRP A 38 2.71 5.90 -10.89
C TRP A 38 2.93 5.35 -12.32
N GLY A 39 1.84 4.91 -12.96
CA GLY A 39 1.82 4.43 -14.36
C GLY A 39 2.38 3.02 -14.56
N SER A 40 2.88 2.40 -13.48
CA SER A 40 3.41 1.04 -13.53
C SER A 40 2.31 0.03 -13.24
N ALA A 41 2.36 -1.11 -13.93
CA ALA A 41 1.56 -2.26 -13.56
C ALA A 41 1.86 -2.62 -12.10
N ARG A 42 0.81 -2.73 -11.29
CA ARG A 42 0.94 -3.09 -9.88
C ARG A 42 1.20 -4.59 -9.78
N PRO A 43 2.36 -5.04 -9.24
CA PRO A 43 2.56 -6.44 -8.95
C PRO A 43 1.51 -6.88 -7.95
N GLU A 44 0.76 -7.91 -8.34
CA GLU A 44 -0.19 -8.59 -7.46
C GLU A 44 0.29 -10.02 -7.27
N HIS A 45 0.28 -10.44 -6.02
CA HIS A 45 0.69 -11.77 -5.61
C HIS A 45 -0.48 -12.47 -4.95
N THR A 46 -0.72 -13.71 -5.35
CA THR A 46 -1.86 -14.49 -4.87
C THR A 46 -1.38 -15.80 -4.28
N TRP A 47 -1.77 -16.08 -3.04
CA TRP A 47 -1.50 -17.35 -2.39
C TRP A 47 -2.79 -17.97 -1.83
N THR A 48 -2.92 -19.28 -1.97
CA THR A 48 -4.05 -20.05 -1.42
C THR A 48 -3.59 -20.81 -0.18
N PHE A 49 -4.40 -20.79 0.87
CA PHE A 49 -4.12 -21.48 2.13
C PHE A 49 -5.31 -22.34 2.54
N GLU A 50 -5.04 -23.59 2.95
CA GLU A 50 -6.08 -24.53 3.39
C GLU A 50 -6.45 -24.35 4.88
N ASP A 51 -5.49 -23.92 5.71
CA ASP A 51 -5.71 -23.54 7.11
C ASP A 51 -4.82 -22.34 7.44
N THR A 52 -5.44 -21.20 7.71
CA THR A 52 -4.71 -19.96 7.97
C THR A 52 -4.42 -19.70 9.43
N GLY A 53 -5.07 -20.39 10.38
CA GLY A 53 -5.00 -20.04 11.80
C GLY A 53 -5.01 -18.52 12.03
N ARG A 54 -3.98 -18.00 12.71
CA ARG A 54 -3.78 -16.56 12.98
C ARG A 54 -2.95 -15.79 11.94
N LEU A 55 -2.56 -16.42 10.83
CA LEU A 55 -1.69 -15.81 9.83
C LEU A 55 -2.27 -14.51 9.29
N LEU A 56 -3.57 -14.48 9.06
CA LEU A 56 -4.27 -13.31 8.49
C LEU A 56 -4.32 -12.14 9.46
N GLU A 57 -4.59 -12.41 10.73
CA GLU A 57 -4.53 -11.42 11.80
C GLU A 57 -3.13 -10.81 11.83
N LEU A 58 -2.08 -11.65 11.79
CA LEU A 58 -0.69 -11.21 11.77
C LEU A 58 -0.28 -10.43 10.52
N VAL A 59 -0.81 -10.77 9.34
CA VAL A 59 -0.57 -10.02 8.09
C VAL A 59 -1.25 -8.66 8.19
N ARG A 60 -2.53 -8.62 8.57
CA ARG A 60 -3.28 -7.37 8.73
C ARG A 60 -2.63 -6.46 9.76
N GLU A 61 -2.28 -6.99 10.94
CA GLU A 61 -1.57 -6.27 11.99
C GLU A 61 -0.27 -5.64 11.46
N ARG A 62 0.55 -6.42 10.73
CA ARG A 62 1.82 -5.91 10.21
C ARG A 62 1.66 -4.88 9.09
N VAL A 63 0.69 -5.06 8.20
CA VAL A 63 0.39 -4.08 7.15
C VAL A 63 -0.12 -2.79 7.79
N THR A 64 -1.06 -2.87 8.72
CA THR A 64 -1.57 -1.70 9.45
C THR A 64 -0.46 -1.00 10.23
N ALA A 65 0.40 -1.75 10.94
CA ALA A 65 1.52 -1.19 11.70
C ALA A 65 2.58 -0.52 10.82
N SER A 66 2.57 -0.77 9.51
CA SER A 66 3.48 -0.09 8.58
C SER A 66 3.01 1.31 8.21
N VAL A 67 1.72 1.64 8.38
CA VAL A 67 1.14 2.93 7.97
C VAL A 67 1.36 3.97 9.06
N LEU A 68 2.14 5.01 8.76
CA LEU A 68 2.37 6.14 9.66
C LEU A 68 1.36 7.27 9.45
N PHE A 69 0.90 7.44 8.22
CA PHE A 69 -0.02 8.50 7.83
C PHE A 69 -0.82 8.08 6.60
N GLN A 70 -2.09 8.48 6.55
CA GLN A 70 -2.94 8.32 5.39
C GLN A 70 -3.93 9.47 5.31
N ARG A 71 -4.05 10.09 4.13
CA ARG A 71 -5.05 11.14 3.90
C ARG A 71 -5.58 11.11 2.47
N HIS A 72 -6.90 11.20 2.34
CA HIS A 72 -7.57 11.41 1.06
C HIS A 72 -7.67 12.90 0.73
N VAL A 73 -7.45 13.25 -0.53
CA VAL A 73 -7.51 14.60 -1.08
C VAL A 73 -8.39 14.57 -2.34
N PRO A 74 -9.59 15.18 -2.30
CA PRO A 74 -10.46 15.24 -3.47
C PRO A 74 -9.87 16.15 -4.55
N VAL A 75 -10.02 15.77 -5.82
CA VAL A 75 -9.58 16.56 -6.98
C VAL A 75 -10.77 16.91 -7.88
N SER A 76 -11.71 16.00 -8.09
CA SER A 76 -12.93 16.24 -8.87
C SER A 76 -14.15 15.65 -8.17
N GLY A 77 -15.04 16.53 -7.70
CA GLY A 77 -16.18 16.12 -6.86
C GLY A 77 -15.70 15.41 -5.60
N ARG A 78 -16.08 14.13 -5.44
CA ARG A 78 -15.62 13.27 -4.33
C ARG A 78 -14.43 12.38 -4.67
N ARG A 79 -14.04 12.31 -5.95
CA ARG A 79 -12.92 11.47 -6.40
C ARG A 79 -11.62 12.23 -6.25
N GLY A 80 -10.57 11.53 -5.89
CA GLY A 80 -9.25 12.13 -5.74
C GLY A 80 -8.17 11.09 -5.52
N LEU A 81 -7.23 11.42 -4.63
CA LEU A 81 -6.11 10.56 -4.32
C LEU A 81 -5.92 10.39 -2.81
N ARG A 82 -5.23 9.33 -2.40
CA ARG A 82 -4.71 9.15 -1.04
C ARG A 82 -3.20 9.34 -1.07
N VAL A 83 -2.67 10.08 -0.10
CA VAL A 83 -1.24 10.13 0.22
C VAL A 83 -1.02 9.27 1.45
N ILE A 84 -0.11 8.29 1.34
CA ILE A 84 0.15 7.30 2.40
C ILE A 84 1.64 7.31 2.71
N ALA A 85 1.97 7.45 3.98
CA ALA A 85 3.32 7.26 4.50
C ALA A 85 3.42 5.87 5.13
N ARG A 86 4.40 5.08 4.69
CA ARG A 86 4.68 3.76 5.23
C ARG A 86 6.11 3.67 5.74
N ARG A 87 6.34 2.89 6.79
CA ARG A 87 7.67 2.56 7.30
C ARG A 87 7.67 1.10 7.74
N ALA A 88 8.81 0.43 7.58
CA ALA A 88 8.98 -0.90 8.13
C ALA A 88 8.56 -0.91 9.62
N PRO A 89 7.77 -1.90 10.08
CA PRO A 89 7.36 -1.97 11.49
C PRO A 89 8.53 -2.01 12.49
N SER A 90 9.74 -2.39 12.04
CA SER A 90 10.97 -2.31 12.85
C SER A 90 11.43 -0.89 13.15
N GLY A 91 10.88 0.13 12.47
CA GLY A 91 11.24 1.54 12.64
C GLY A 91 12.57 1.96 11.98
N THR A 92 13.34 1.02 11.43
CA THR A 92 14.71 1.23 10.93
C THR A 92 14.78 1.68 9.47
N ALA A 93 13.71 1.50 8.70
CA ALA A 93 13.66 1.89 7.29
C ALA A 93 13.25 3.36 7.10
N PRO A 94 13.65 4.02 6.01
CA PRO A 94 13.13 5.34 5.66
C PRO A 94 11.62 5.29 5.37
N VAL A 95 10.95 6.42 5.55
CA VAL A 95 9.52 6.56 5.19
C VAL A 95 9.37 6.45 3.68
N GLN A 96 8.55 5.52 3.23
CA GLN A 96 8.08 5.39 1.87
C GLN A 96 6.78 6.17 1.70
N TRP A 97 6.64 6.83 0.56
CA TRP A 97 5.44 7.62 0.22
C TRP A 97 4.77 7.01 -1.00
N VAL A 98 3.46 6.79 -0.89
CA VAL A 98 2.65 6.13 -1.91
C VAL A 98 1.44 7.01 -2.22
N TYR A 99 1.06 7.05 -3.50
CA TYR A 99 -0.20 7.65 -3.95
C TYR A 99 -1.15 6.56 -4.42
N GLU A 100 -2.39 6.61 -3.98
CA GLU A 100 -3.48 5.79 -4.52
C GLU A 100 -4.51 6.71 -5.15
N TYR A 101 -5.01 6.40 -6.34
CA TYR A 101 -5.99 7.23 -7.04
C TYR A 101 -7.32 6.49 -7.06
N ASP A 102 -8.41 7.22 -6.83
CA ASP A 102 -9.75 6.65 -7.00
C ASP A 102 -10.00 6.32 -8.48
N GLU A 103 -10.89 5.37 -8.74
CA GLU A 103 -11.25 4.96 -10.09
C GLU A 103 -11.71 6.16 -10.95
N GLY A 104 -11.11 6.26 -12.15
CA GLY A 104 -11.39 7.34 -13.10
C GLY A 104 -10.72 8.68 -12.78
N VAL A 105 -9.84 8.75 -11.77
CA VAL A 105 -8.92 9.88 -11.60
C VAL A 105 -7.70 9.62 -12.49
N ASP A 106 -7.44 10.53 -13.43
CA ASP A 106 -6.27 10.45 -14.29
C ASP A 106 -5.04 11.04 -13.58
N PRO A 107 -4.06 10.22 -13.16
CA PRO A 107 -2.83 10.70 -12.53
C PRO A 107 -1.90 11.48 -13.47
N ASP A 108 -2.09 11.41 -14.79
CA ASP A 108 -1.39 12.24 -15.78
C ASP A 108 -2.01 13.64 -15.91
N ASP A 109 -3.20 13.88 -15.36
CA ASP A 109 -3.81 15.19 -15.38
C ASP A 109 -2.96 16.20 -14.59
N PRO A 110 -2.57 17.36 -15.17
CA PRO A 110 -1.77 18.37 -14.48
C PRO A 110 -2.36 18.86 -13.15
N THR A 111 -3.70 18.96 -13.05
CA THR A 111 -4.39 19.33 -11.82
C THR A 111 -4.25 18.23 -10.76
N VAL A 112 -4.39 16.95 -11.14
CA VAL A 112 -4.16 15.82 -10.22
C VAL A 112 -2.72 15.78 -9.74
N ARG A 113 -1.74 16.00 -10.63
CA ARG A 113 -0.31 16.07 -10.27
C ARG A 113 -0.01 17.20 -9.29
N ALA A 114 -0.58 18.39 -9.51
CA ALA A 114 -0.44 19.52 -8.61
C ALA A 114 -1.05 19.23 -7.22
N SER A 115 -2.25 18.65 -7.18
CA SER A 115 -2.88 18.23 -5.92
C SER A 115 -2.07 17.18 -5.17
N ALA A 116 -1.51 16.19 -5.88
CA ALA A 116 -0.67 15.15 -5.28
C ALA A 116 0.61 15.74 -4.65
N ALA A 117 1.30 16.63 -5.38
CA ALA A 117 2.50 17.29 -4.88
C ALA A 117 2.23 18.15 -3.64
N ALA A 118 1.15 18.93 -3.64
CA ALA A 118 0.75 19.75 -2.50
C ALA A 118 0.38 18.88 -1.28
N ALA A 119 -0.36 17.80 -1.50
CA ALA A 119 -0.75 16.87 -0.45
C ALA A 119 0.47 16.16 0.18
N LEU A 120 1.46 15.77 -0.62
CA LEU A 120 2.71 15.20 -0.11
C LEU A 120 3.53 16.20 0.70
N ALA A 121 3.63 17.45 0.23
CA ALA A 121 4.35 18.49 0.96
C ALA A 121 3.72 18.71 2.35
N GLN A 122 2.39 18.82 2.42
CA GLN A 122 1.66 18.95 3.67
C GLN A 122 1.82 17.72 4.57
N ALA A 123 1.76 16.51 4.01
CA ALA A 123 1.91 15.29 4.79
C ALA A 123 3.32 15.16 5.38
N ARG A 124 4.36 15.58 4.64
CA ARG A 124 5.74 15.61 5.13
C ARG A 124 5.95 16.61 6.26
N GLU A 125 5.31 17.78 6.17
CA GLU A 125 5.31 18.77 7.25
C GLU A 125 4.69 18.17 8.51
N GLN A 126 3.47 17.64 8.41
CA GLN A 126 2.77 17.03 9.54
C GLN A 126 3.54 15.88 10.18
N LEU A 127 4.16 15.01 9.38
CA LEU A 127 4.92 13.87 9.91
C LEU A 127 6.29 14.26 10.48
N GLY A 128 6.82 15.44 10.11
CA GLY A 128 8.00 16.03 10.75
C GLY A 128 7.69 16.77 12.05
N GLU A 129 6.42 17.07 12.31
CA GLU A 129 5.91 17.61 13.58
C GLU A 129 5.50 16.52 14.59
N LEU A 130 5.45 15.24 14.19
CA LEU A 130 5.13 14.08 15.04
C LEU A 130 6.38 13.46 15.66
#